data_AF-A0A2V6N5X7-F1
#
_entry.id   AF-A0A2V6N5X7-F1
#
_cell.length_a   1.000
_cell.length_b   1.000
_cell.length_c   1.000
_cell.angle_alpha   90.00
_cell.angle_beta   90.00
_cell.angle_gamma   90.00
#
_symmetry.space_group_name_H-M   'P 1'
#
loop_
_entity.id
_entity.type
_entity.pdbx_description
1 polymer ?
#
loop_
_entity_poly.entity_id
_entity_poly.type
_entity_poly.pdbx_seq_one_letter_code
_entity_poly.pdbx_strand_id
1 'polypeptide(L)'
;MIDPSPYRSVAVASTFSPRFEQVLAEAKRIRDRFDSELSLVYVGEKNEETSAKFAGALERLSLPKNSPIHYEQGDPAAAIL
;
A
#
# COMPACT_ATOMS: atom_id res chain seq x y z
N MET A 1 6.78 14.54 -26.12
CA MET A 1 7.36 14.35 -24.78
C MET A 1 6.17 14.08 -23.89
N ILE A 2 6.02 12.86 -23.38
CA ILE A 2 4.94 12.56 -22.42
C ILE A 2 5.37 13.22 -21.13
N ASP A 3 4.62 14.22 -20.67
CA ASP A 3 4.83 14.77 -19.33
C ASP A 3 4.70 13.61 -18.34
N PRO A 4 5.71 13.36 -17.49
CA PRO A 4 5.59 12.33 -16.47
C PRO A 4 4.37 12.68 -15.63
N SER A 5 3.51 11.68 -15.38
CA SER A 5 2.34 11.83 -14.51
C SER A 5 2.74 12.63 -13.26
N PRO A 6 1.98 13.69 -12.89
CA PRO A 6 2.31 14.51 -11.73
C PRO A 6 2.31 13.68 -10.43
N TYR A 7 1.63 12.53 -10.43
CA TYR A 7 1.58 11.60 -9.31
C TYR A 7 2.44 10.36 -9.63
N ARG A 8 3.66 10.34 -9.10
CA ARG A 8 4.64 9.27 -9.32
C ARG A 8 4.52 8.11 -8.33
N SER A 9 3.94 8.36 -7.15
CA SER A 9 3.78 7.38 -6.10
C SER A 9 2.40 7.46 -5.46
N VAL A 10 1.89 6.31 -5.06
CA VAL A 10 0.68 6.12 -4.25
C VAL A 10 1.12 5.43 -2.97
N ALA A 11 0.97 6.10 -1.83
CA ALA A 11 1.20 5.53 -0.52
C ALA A 11 -0.15 5.21 0.14
N VAL A 12 -0.28 4.02 0.73
CA VAL A 12 -1.52 3.60 1.40
C VAL A 12 -1.24 3.29 2.86
N ALA A 13 -1.79 4.12 3.74
CA ALA A 13 -1.91 3.79 5.15
C ALA A 13 -2.90 2.63 5.32
N SER A 14 -2.37 1.43 5.51
CA SER A 14 -3.14 0.20 5.57
C SER A 14 -3.21 -0.31 7.00
N THR A 15 -4.40 -0.73 7.39
CA THR A 15 -4.63 -1.58 8.57
C THR A 15 -5.46 -2.79 8.13
N PHE A 16 -5.36 -3.91 8.86
CA PHE A 16 -6.13 -5.13 8.56
C PHE A 16 -7.60 -5.03 9.00
N SER A 17 -8.26 -3.92 8.66
CA SER A 17 -9.69 -3.73 8.86
C SER A 17 -10.51 -4.51 7.82
N PRO A 18 -11.84 -4.65 8.00
CA PRO A 18 -12.70 -5.27 6.99
C PRO A 18 -12.67 -4.60 5.60
N ARG A 19 -12.12 -3.38 5.52
CA ARG A 19 -11.98 -2.58 4.29
C ARG A 19 -10.60 -2.67 3.64
N PHE A 20 -9.70 -3.47 4.21
CA PHE A 20 -8.30 -3.55 3.81
C PHE A 20 -8.12 -3.79 2.30
N GLU A 21 -8.77 -4.82 1.77
CA GLU A 21 -8.64 -5.16 0.35
C GLU A 21 -9.31 -4.14 -0.56
N GLN A 22 -10.43 -3.56 -0.13
CA GLN A 22 -11.14 -2.52 -0.88
C GLN A 22 -10.29 -1.26 -1.02
N VAL A 23 -9.59 -0.85 0.05
CA VAL A 23 -8.66 0.29 0.00
C VAL A 23 -7.48 0.00 -0.94
N LEU A 24 -6.91 -1.20 -0.88
CA LEU A 24 -5.85 -1.61 -1.81
C LEU A 24 -6.32 -1.67 -3.27
N ALA A 25 -7.57 -2.08 -3.52
CA ALA A 25 -8.15 -2.10 -4.85
C ALA A 25 -8.30 -0.69 -5.44
N GLU A 26 -8.71 0.29 -4.62
CA GLU A 26 -8.75 1.69 -5.04
C GLU A 26 -7.34 2.25 -5.29
N ALA A 27 -6.38 1.91 -4.44
CA ALA A 27 -4.99 2.29 -4.65
C ALA A 27 -4.43 1.73 -5.96
N LYS A 28 -4.73 0.47 -6.28
CA LYS A 28 -4.41 -0.14 -7.59
C LYS A 28 -4.99 0.67 -8.73
N ARG A 29 -6.28 1.02 -8.66
CA ARG A 29 -6.98 1.78 -9.71
C ARG A 29 -6.30 3.13 -9.98
N ILE A 30 -5.91 3.84 -8.92
CA ILE A 30 -5.23 5.13 -9.02
C ILE A 30 -3.82 4.93 -9.59
N ARG A 31 -3.07 3.98 -9.04
CA ARG A 31 -1.72 3.62 -9.50
C ARG A 31 -1.70 3.29 -10.99
N ASP A 32 -2.57 2.39 -11.44
CA ASP A 32 -2.63 1.94 -12.83
C ASP A 32 -3.06 3.08 -13.78
N ARG A 33 -3.90 4.01 -13.30
CA ARG A 33 -4.30 5.21 -14.07
C ARG A 33 -3.15 6.19 -14.28
N PHE A 34 -2.25 6.30 -13.31
CA PHE A 34 -1.16 7.28 -13.32
C PHE A 34 0.23 6.67 -13.58
N ASP A 35 0.30 5.37 -13.83
CA ASP A 35 1.53 4.58 -13.93
C ASP A 35 2.49 4.83 -12.75
N SER A 36 1.92 4.85 -11.54
CA SER A 36 2.65 5.19 -10.32
C SER A 36 3.28 3.97 -9.64
N GLU A 37 4.24 4.22 -8.76
CA GLU A 37 4.70 3.24 -7.78
C GLU A 37 3.71 3.11 -6.62
N LEU A 38 3.64 1.93 -5.98
CA LEU A 38 2.80 1.68 -4.81
C LEU A 38 3.68 1.38 -3.61
N SER A 39 3.49 2.12 -2.51
CA SER A 39 4.02 1.82 -1.19
C SER A 39 2.90 1.66 -0.17
N LEU A 40 3.14 0.84 0.85
CA LEU A 40 2.20 0.57 1.94
C LEU A 40 2.82 1.05 3.24
N VAL A 41 2.00 1.63 4.11
CA VAL A 41 2.40 2.03 5.47
C VAL A 41 1.52 1.27 6.44
N TYR A 42 2.12 0.52 7.35
CA TYR A 42 1.43 -0.23 8.40
C TYR A 42 1.95 0.20 9.77
N VAL A 43 1.05 0.68 10.61
CA VAL A 43 1.38 0.99 12.00
C VAL A 43 1.02 -0.22 12.85
N GLY A 44 2.04 -0.93 13.30
CA GLY A 44 1.91 -2.18 14.05
C GLY A 44 3.12 -3.09 13.90
N GLU A 45 3.09 -4.23 14.59
CA GLU A 45 4.21 -5.16 14.60
C GLU A 45 4.43 -5.85 13.24
N LYS A 46 5.67 -5.78 12.75
CA LYS A 46 6.12 -6.61 11.64
C LYS A 46 6.37 -8.02 12.15
N ASN A 47 5.51 -8.96 11.76
CA ASN A 47 5.68 -10.38 12.02
C ASN A 47 5.33 -11.19 10.76
N GLU A 48 5.48 -12.51 10.85
CA GLU A 48 5.19 -13.42 9.72
C GLU A 48 3.72 -13.35 9.29
N GLU A 49 2.80 -13.23 10.24
CA GLU A 49 1.36 -13.16 9.98
C GLU A 49 1.00 -11.88 9.22
N THR A 50 1.51 -10.72 9.66
CA THR A 50 1.24 -9.43 9.00
C THR A 50 1.86 -9.39 7.60
N SER A 51 3.06 -9.93 7.45
CA SER A 51 3.73 -10.05 6.15
C SER A 51 2.97 -10.97 5.19
N ALA A 52 2.49 -12.12 5.68
CA ALA A 52 1.70 -13.06 4.88
C ALA A 52 0.34 -12.48 4.46
N LYS A 53 -0.33 -11.73 5.35
CA LYS A 53 -1.58 -11.03 5.03
C LYS A 53 -1.40 -10.01 3.90
N PHE A 54 -0.34 -9.21 3.95
CA PHE A 54 -0.02 -8.28 2.87
C PHE A 54 0.30 -9.01 1.56
N ALA A 55 1.18 -10.03 1.61
CA ALA A 55 1.53 -10.81 0.43
C ALA A 55 0.30 -11.43 -0.24
N GLY A 56 -0.61 -12.01 0.55
CA GLY A 56 -1.84 -12.60 0.05
C GLY A 56 -2.80 -11.58 -0.55
N ALA A 57 -2.93 -10.38 0.04
CA ALA A 57 -3.78 -9.33 -0.51
C ALA A 57 -3.20 -8.74 -1.80
N LEU A 58 -1.88 -8.50 -1.85
CA LEU A 58 -1.21 -8.03 -3.06
C LEU A 58 -1.38 -9.04 -4.21
N GLU A 59 -1.25 -10.33 -3.91
CA GLU A 59 -1.49 -11.39 -4.90
C GLU A 59 -2.95 -11.43 -5.38
N ARG A 60 -3.92 -11.46 -4.46
CA ARG A 60 -5.36 -11.48 -4.82
C ARG A 60 -5.77 -10.31 -5.69
N LEU A 61 -5.19 -9.13 -5.45
CA LEU A 61 -5.50 -7.91 -6.19
C LEU A 61 -4.62 -7.73 -7.44
N SER A 62 -3.68 -8.64 -7.71
CA SER A 62 -2.68 -8.51 -8.78
C SER A 62 -1.90 -7.19 -8.69
N LEU A 63 -1.51 -6.83 -7.47
CA LEU A 63 -0.60 -5.73 -7.17
C LEU A 63 0.86 -6.22 -7.16
N PRO A 64 1.86 -5.33 -7.33
CA PRO A 64 3.27 -5.71 -7.28
C PRO A 64 3.63 -6.33 -5.92
N LYS A 65 4.11 -7.59 -5.93
CA LYS A 65 4.50 -8.31 -4.70
C LYS A 65 5.71 -7.70 -3.99
N ASN A 66 6.50 -6.92 -4.73
CA ASN A 66 7.67 -6.19 -4.25
C ASN A 66 7.35 -4.74 -3.84
N SER A 67 6.08 -4.34 -3.78
CA SER A 67 5.69 -3.03 -3.24
C SER A 67 6.26 -2.87 -1.82
N PRO A 68 7.02 -1.80 -1.54
CA PRO A 68 7.60 -1.58 -0.22
C PRO A 68 6.50 -1.44 0.83
N ILE A 69 6.71 -2.10 1.98
CA ILE A 69 5.85 -2.01 3.16
C ILE A 69 6.68 -1.39 4.27
N HIS A 70 6.33 -0.17 4.65
CA HIS A 70 6.91 0.57 5.75
C HIS A 70 6.16 0.20 7.02
N TYR A 71 6.88 -0.31 8.01
CA TYR A 71 6.34 -0.71 9.30
C TYR A 71 6.73 0.32 10.34
N GLU A 72 5.74 0.97 10.93
CA GLU A 72 5.94 2.00 11.95
C GLU A 72 5.30 1.57 13.28
N GLN A 73 5.78 2.16 14.37
CA GLN A 73 5.24 1.94 15.72
C GLN A 73 4.84 3.28 16.32
N GLY A 74 3.69 3.34 16.99
CA GLY A 74 3.21 4.57 17.63
C GLY A 74 1.94 5.15 17.00
N ASP A 75 1.86 6.48 16.91
CA ASP A 75 0.68 7.19 16.40
C ASP A 75 0.53 7.05 14.88
N PRO A 76 -0.56 6.46 14.37
CA PRO A 76 -0.82 6.35 12.94
C PRO A 76 -0.80 7.68 12.19
N ALA A 77 -1.22 8.79 12.82
CA ALA A 77 -1.23 10.09 12.15
C ALA A 77 0.20 10.60 11.89
N ALA A 78 1.12 10.40 12.83
CA ALA A 78 2.52 10.77 12.69
C ALA A 78 3.27 9.86 11.71
N ALA A 79 2.89 8.59 11.60
CA ALA A 79 3.52 7.63 10.69
C ALA A 79 3.20 7.87 9.20
N ILE A 80 2.14 8.64 8.90
CA ILE A 80 1.67 8.90 7.53
C ILE A 80 2.23 10.21 6.96
N LEU A 81 2.62 11.16 7.83
CA LEU A 81 3.06 12.51 7.49
C LEU A 81 4.59 12.61 7.36
#